data_AF-A0AB34HP99-F1
#
_entry.id   AF-A0AB34HP99-F1
#
_cell.length_a   1.000
_cell.length_b   1.000
_cell.length_c   1.000
_cell.angle_alpha   90.00
_cell.angle_beta   90.00
_cell.angle_gamma   90.00
#
_symmetry.space_group_name_H-M   'P 1'
#
loop_
_entity.id
_entity.type
_entity.pdbx_description
1 polymer ?
#
loop_
_entity_poly.entity_id
_entity_poly.type
_entity_poly.pdbx_seq_one_letter_code
_entity_poly.pdbx_strand_id
1 'polypeptide(L)'
;MCEPEETPIRPIATRLYSDYLYFASSNKSADDFHEKVTEALQLFETCVLGYSLRACVYNNTLNNAMPSPQGCSLPAPNGPSAAGPALLGRKTQLLEAWASGGGSPHEDTDTFQGNTVTRGQVRLQVGLYAVYLLDWLTVFNKEQFLILRLEDHASNVKYTMHRVFQFLSLGPLSEKQEALMTKSPASNARRPEDRNLGPMWPVTQRLLRDFYGPFNARLAQVLADEAFLWKKT
;
A
#
# COMPACT_ATOMS: atom_id res chain seq x y z
N MET A 1 15.48 27.21 17.77
CA MET A 1 14.39 26.44 18.39
C MET A 1 13.75 25.65 17.28
N CYS A 2 13.96 24.33 17.25
CA CYS A 2 13.22 23.47 16.33
C CYS A 2 11.98 23.01 17.11
N GLU A 3 10.80 23.46 16.69
CA GLU A 3 9.57 22.81 17.12
C GLU A 3 9.60 21.35 16.64
N PRO A 4 9.03 20.41 17.41
CA PRO A 4 8.85 19.06 16.92
C PRO A 4 7.85 19.11 15.74
N GLU A 5 8.37 18.93 14.53
CA GLU A 5 7.56 18.70 13.33
C GLU A 5 6.60 17.54 13.64
N GLU A 6 5.28 17.84 13.71
CA GLU A 6 4.26 16.80 13.82
C GLU A 6 4.57 15.73 12.79
N THR A 7 4.65 14.47 13.24
CA THR A 7 4.98 13.37 12.33
C THR A 7 3.88 13.31 11.26
N PRO A 8 4.18 13.64 9.98
CA PRO A 8 3.12 13.81 9.01
C PRO A 8 2.38 12.50 8.85
N ILE A 9 1.04 12.55 8.87
CA ILE A 9 0.22 11.39 8.51
C ILE A 9 0.73 10.89 7.16
N ARG A 10 1.09 9.60 7.07
CA ARG A 10 1.56 8.97 5.83
C ARG A 10 0.48 8.04 5.26
N PRO A 11 -0.38 8.56 4.37
CA PRO A 11 -1.33 7.72 3.64
C PRO A 11 -0.66 6.54 2.94
N ILE A 12 -1.47 5.54 2.60
CA ILE A 12 -1.02 4.34 1.86
C ILE A 12 -0.25 4.71 0.59
N ALA A 13 -0.69 5.74 -0.15
CA ALA A 13 0.00 6.26 -1.32
C ALA A 13 1.47 6.66 -1.01
N THR A 14 1.70 7.37 0.09
CA THR A 14 3.05 7.77 0.53
C THR A 14 3.90 6.57 0.93
N ARG A 15 3.29 5.54 1.51
CA ARG A 15 3.99 4.28 1.85
C ARG A 15 4.38 3.52 0.58
N LEU A 16 3.50 3.45 -0.42
CA LEU A 16 3.81 2.84 -1.72
C LEU A 16 4.98 3.53 -2.43
N TYR A 17 5.05 4.86 -2.37
CA TYR A 17 6.20 5.56 -2.93
C TYR A 17 7.49 5.29 -2.14
N SER A 18 7.41 5.30 -0.81
CA SER A 18 8.54 4.92 0.05
C SER A 18 9.02 3.49 -0.23
N ASP A 19 8.08 2.58 -0.50
CA ASP A 19 8.35 1.19 -0.87
C ASP A 19 9.12 1.08 -2.19
N TYR A 20 8.61 1.75 -3.24
CA TYR A 20 9.28 1.85 -4.53
C TYR A 20 10.71 2.40 -4.36
N LEU A 21 10.87 3.47 -3.60
CA LEU A 21 12.18 4.07 -3.34
C LEU A 21 13.11 3.13 -2.58
N TYR A 22 12.60 2.35 -1.62
CA TYR A 22 13.42 1.43 -0.86
C TYR A 22 13.88 0.21 -1.67
N PHE A 23 12.99 -0.37 -2.48
CA PHE A 23 13.25 -1.64 -3.18
C PHE A 23 13.77 -1.48 -4.62
N ALA A 24 13.60 -0.33 -5.27
CA ALA A 24 14.15 -0.10 -6.60
C ALA A 24 15.68 -0.07 -6.59
N SER A 25 16.30 -0.73 -7.57
CA SER A 25 17.75 -0.90 -7.62
C SER A 25 18.51 0.25 -8.27
N SER A 26 17.90 0.97 -9.23
CA SER A 26 18.54 2.06 -9.99
C SER A 26 17.50 2.95 -10.69
N ASN A 27 17.94 4.14 -11.16
CA ASN A 27 17.17 5.10 -11.97
C ASN A 27 15.82 5.55 -11.38
N LYS A 28 15.77 5.69 -10.05
CA LYS A 28 14.57 6.13 -9.36
C LYS A 28 14.23 7.57 -9.74
N SER A 29 12.98 7.83 -10.11
CA SER A 29 12.48 9.19 -10.31
C SER A 29 10.98 9.26 -10.05
N ALA A 30 10.48 10.48 -9.86
CA ALA A 30 9.03 10.70 -9.78
C ALA A 30 8.32 10.35 -11.09
N ASP A 31 8.99 10.53 -12.24
CA ASP A 31 8.49 10.15 -13.57
C ASP A 31 8.37 8.63 -13.72
N ASP A 32 9.45 7.89 -13.42
CA ASP A 32 9.43 6.43 -13.47
C ASP A 32 8.37 5.87 -12.51
N PHE A 33 8.24 6.43 -11.30
CA PHE A 33 7.18 6.03 -10.39
C PHE A 33 5.77 6.30 -10.97
N HIS A 34 5.56 7.43 -11.63
CA HIS A 34 4.28 7.78 -12.24
C HIS A 34 3.88 6.82 -13.36
N GLU A 35 4.81 6.51 -14.26
CA GLU A 35 4.58 5.56 -15.36
C GLU A 35 4.19 4.18 -14.80
N LYS A 36 4.94 3.68 -13.82
CA LYS A 36 4.64 2.38 -13.20
C LYS A 36 3.32 2.36 -12.46
N VAL A 37 2.96 3.43 -11.75
CA VAL A 37 1.66 3.53 -11.09
C VAL A 37 0.54 3.47 -12.12
N THR A 38 0.67 4.18 -13.24
CA THR A 38 -0.36 4.22 -14.28
C THR A 38 -0.56 2.84 -14.91
N GLU A 39 0.53 2.18 -15.27
CA GLU A 39 0.49 0.82 -15.84
C GLU A 39 -0.03 -0.22 -14.82
N ALA A 40 0.40 -0.13 -13.55
CA ALA A 40 -0.09 -1.01 -12.49
C ALA A 40 -1.60 -0.86 -12.26
N LEU A 41 -2.10 0.37 -12.26
CA LEU A 41 -3.54 0.64 -12.14
C LEU A 41 -4.30 0.07 -13.34
N GLN A 42 -3.78 0.22 -14.56
CA GLN A 42 -4.42 -0.33 -15.76
C GLN A 42 -4.49 -1.87 -15.72
N LEU A 43 -3.41 -2.55 -15.30
CA LEU A 43 -3.39 -4.00 -15.14
C LEU A 43 -4.42 -4.45 -14.09
N PHE A 44 -4.47 -3.77 -12.94
CA PHE A 44 -5.42 -4.09 -11.88
C PHE A 44 -6.87 -3.85 -12.32
N GLU A 45 -7.14 -2.72 -12.99
CA GLU A 45 -8.46 -2.39 -13.56
C GLU A 45 -8.90 -3.45 -14.58
N THR A 46 -8.00 -3.89 -15.45
CA THR A 46 -8.29 -4.95 -16.43
C THR A 46 -8.67 -6.26 -15.74
N CYS A 47 -7.97 -6.62 -14.65
CA CYS A 47 -8.30 -7.82 -13.90
C CYS A 47 -9.71 -7.74 -13.29
N VAL A 48 -10.06 -6.64 -12.64
CA VAL A 48 -11.36 -6.51 -11.95
C VAL A 48 -12.56 -6.39 -12.90
N LEU A 49 -12.32 -6.23 -14.22
CA LEU A 49 -13.37 -6.36 -15.24
C LEU A 49 -13.77 -7.81 -15.52
N GLY A 50 -12.83 -8.75 -15.36
CA GLY A 50 -13.06 -10.17 -15.66
C GLY A 50 -13.17 -11.06 -14.42
N TYR A 51 -12.70 -10.58 -13.27
CA TYR A 51 -12.58 -11.36 -12.04
C TYR A 51 -13.05 -10.57 -10.83
N SER A 52 -13.34 -11.29 -9.74
CA SER A 52 -13.65 -10.63 -8.47
C SER A 52 -12.46 -9.83 -7.96
N LEU A 53 -12.74 -8.76 -7.20
CA LEU A 53 -11.70 -7.99 -6.51
C LEU A 53 -10.75 -8.89 -5.72
N ARG A 54 -11.30 -9.83 -4.94
CA ARG A 54 -10.52 -10.78 -4.14
C ARG A 54 -9.58 -11.60 -5.02
N ALA A 55 -10.08 -12.14 -6.14
CA ALA A 55 -9.25 -12.90 -7.08
C ALA A 55 -8.07 -12.05 -7.59
N CYS A 56 -8.30 -10.81 -8.00
CA CYS A 56 -7.23 -9.92 -8.46
C CYS A 56 -6.20 -9.57 -7.39
N VAL A 57 -6.65 -9.32 -6.14
CA VAL A 57 -5.77 -8.96 -5.02
C VAL A 57 -4.82 -10.11 -4.66
N TYR A 58 -5.30 -11.36 -4.70
CA TYR A 58 -4.51 -12.55 -4.39
C TYR A 58 -3.81 -13.16 -5.61
N ASN A 59 -3.98 -12.61 -6.81
CA ASN A 59 -3.39 -13.16 -8.02
C ASN A 59 -1.88 -12.86 -8.08
N ASN A 60 -1.06 -13.85 -7.78
CA ASN A 60 0.41 -13.73 -7.83
C ASN A 60 0.93 -13.44 -9.23
N THR A 61 0.32 -14.00 -10.27
CA THR A 61 0.69 -13.73 -11.66
C THR A 61 0.52 -12.25 -12.01
N LEU A 62 -0.63 -11.67 -11.67
CA LEU A 62 -0.90 -10.24 -11.83
C LEU A 62 0.09 -9.41 -11.00
N ASN A 63 0.23 -9.75 -9.71
CA ASN A 63 1.07 -9.02 -8.78
C ASN A 63 2.55 -9.05 -9.21
N ASN A 64 3.03 -10.14 -9.78
CA ASN A 64 4.39 -10.28 -10.30
C ASN A 64 4.57 -9.63 -11.67
N ALA A 65 3.50 -9.49 -12.46
CA ALA A 65 3.50 -8.77 -13.73
C ALA A 65 3.47 -7.23 -13.56
N MET A 66 3.26 -6.72 -12.34
CA MET A 66 3.28 -5.28 -12.09
C MET A 66 4.65 -4.68 -12.47
N PRO A 67 4.71 -3.41 -12.91
CA PRO A 67 5.92 -2.85 -13.50
C PRO A 67 7.06 -2.76 -12.49
N SER A 68 8.27 -3.20 -12.88
CA SER A 68 9.52 -3.06 -12.11
C SER A 68 10.47 -2.06 -12.78
N PRO A 69 11.55 -1.58 -12.11
CA PRO A 69 12.57 -0.75 -12.74
C PRO A 69 13.22 -1.59 -13.83
N GLN A 70 13.03 -1.18 -15.08
CA GLN A 70 13.79 -1.78 -16.18
C GLN A 70 15.21 -1.25 -16.06
N GLY A 71 16.20 -2.15 -15.99
CA GLY A 71 17.55 -1.78 -16.40
C GLY A 71 17.47 -1.28 -17.84
N CYS A 72 18.06 -0.12 -18.12
CA CYS A 72 18.01 0.54 -19.42
C CYS A 72 18.19 -0.48 -20.57
N SER A 73 17.11 -0.72 -21.31
CA SER A 73 17.17 -1.25 -22.66
C SER A 73 16.83 -0.08 -23.56
N LEU A 74 17.79 0.35 -24.39
CA LEU A 74 17.57 1.41 -25.37
C LEU A 74 16.32 1.11 -26.21
N PRO A 75 15.52 2.11 -26.60
CA PRO A 75 14.37 1.87 -27.46
C PRO A 75 14.86 1.41 -28.84
N ALA A 76 14.34 0.27 -29.32
CA ALA A 76 14.42 -0.07 -30.73
C ALA A 76 13.59 0.94 -31.55
N PRO A 77 14.02 1.31 -32.77
CA PRO A 77 13.36 2.38 -33.50
C PRO A 77 12.06 1.90 -34.16
N ASN A 78 11.06 2.79 -34.09
CA ASN A 78 9.92 3.01 -35.00
C ASN A 78 8.62 2.18 -34.85
N GLY A 79 7.54 2.90 -34.56
CA GLY A 79 6.13 2.57 -34.83
C GLY A 79 5.21 3.66 -34.25
N PRO A 80 4.16 4.13 -34.96
CA PRO A 80 3.57 5.44 -34.69
C PRO A 80 2.75 5.49 -33.39
N SER A 81 2.88 6.64 -32.74
CA SER A 81 2.08 7.11 -31.60
C SER A 81 0.58 6.95 -31.84
N ALA A 82 -0.07 6.13 -31.01
CA ALA A 82 -1.51 6.18 -30.79
C ALA A 82 -1.76 6.96 -29.50
N ALA A 83 -2.37 8.13 -29.64
CA ALA A 83 -2.85 8.93 -28.53
C ALA A 83 -3.78 8.09 -27.65
N GLY A 84 -3.42 7.94 -26.36
CA GLY A 84 -4.28 7.30 -25.37
C GLY A 84 -5.54 8.13 -25.13
N PRO A 85 -6.73 7.51 -24.97
CA PRO A 85 -7.94 8.25 -24.70
C PRO A 85 -7.90 8.85 -23.29
N ALA A 86 -8.52 10.03 -23.19
CA ALA A 86 -8.58 10.86 -22.00
C ALA A 86 -9.07 10.09 -20.75
N LEU A 87 -8.28 10.16 -19.68
CA LEU A 87 -8.67 9.77 -18.33
C LEU A 87 -9.65 10.80 -17.75
N LEU A 88 -10.94 10.68 -18.07
CA LEU A 88 -11.97 11.38 -17.31
C LEU A 88 -13.23 10.51 -17.23
N GLY A 89 -13.48 9.93 -16.05
CA GLY A 89 -14.77 9.31 -15.69
C GLY A 89 -14.68 7.87 -15.19
N ARG A 90 -13.99 7.60 -14.07
CA ARG A 90 -13.93 6.23 -13.46
C ARG A 90 -13.99 6.22 -11.94
N LYS A 91 -14.94 6.94 -11.32
CA LYS A 91 -15.26 6.76 -9.89
C LYS A 91 -16.30 5.66 -9.63
N THR A 92 -17.13 5.33 -10.61
CA THR A 92 -18.29 4.42 -10.46
C THR A 92 -17.95 2.95 -10.65
N GLN A 93 -17.04 2.61 -11.57
CA GLN A 93 -16.74 1.21 -11.92
C GLN A 93 -16.14 0.37 -10.79
N LEU A 94 -15.27 0.96 -9.95
CA LEU A 94 -14.68 0.26 -8.79
C LEU A 94 -15.69 0.00 -7.67
N LEU A 95 -16.73 0.85 -7.55
CA LEU A 95 -17.80 0.65 -6.57
C LEU A 95 -18.79 -0.45 -7.03
N GLU A 96 -19.06 -0.52 -8.34
CA GLU A 96 -19.98 -1.49 -8.94
C GLU A 96 -19.43 -2.93 -8.95
N ALA A 97 -18.13 -3.11 -9.18
CA ALA A 97 -17.47 -4.42 -9.08
C ALA A 97 -17.58 -5.05 -7.67
N TRP A 98 -17.80 -4.25 -6.64
CA TRP A 98 -17.94 -4.70 -5.25
C TRP A 98 -19.38 -5.04 -4.86
N ALA A 99 -20.36 -4.39 -5.47
CA ALA A 99 -21.78 -4.64 -5.22
C ALA A 99 -22.27 -6.02 -5.72
N SER A 100 -21.47 -6.68 -6.56
CA SER A 100 -21.83 -7.94 -7.25
C SER A 100 -21.24 -9.19 -6.59
N GLY A 101 -20.75 -9.09 -5.34
CA GLY A 101 -20.04 -10.17 -4.64
C GLY A 101 -20.92 -11.38 -4.27
N GLY A 102 -21.03 -12.34 -5.18
CA GLY A 102 -21.48 -13.72 -4.94
C GLY A 102 -20.85 -14.67 -5.95
N GLY A 103 -19.70 -15.24 -5.63
CA GLY A 103 -18.99 -16.17 -6.50
C GLY A 103 -18.20 -17.20 -5.70
N SER A 104 -18.51 -18.48 -5.95
CA SER A 104 -17.92 -19.69 -5.38
C SER A 104 -16.42 -19.82 -5.71
N PRO A 105 -15.60 -20.55 -4.92
CA PRO A 105 -14.19 -20.76 -5.22
C PRO A 105 -14.05 -21.61 -6.48
N HIS A 106 -13.34 -21.10 -7.48
CA HIS A 106 -12.76 -21.93 -8.54
C HIS A 106 -11.30 -22.19 -8.18
N GLU A 107 -10.94 -23.46 -8.22
CA GLU A 107 -9.67 -24.04 -7.80
C GLU A 107 -8.67 -23.91 -8.95
N ASP A 108 -7.67 -23.02 -8.82
CA ASP A 108 -6.59 -22.88 -9.79
C ASP A 108 -5.31 -23.53 -9.25
N THR A 109 -4.87 -24.56 -9.98
CA THR A 109 -3.61 -25.28 -9.77
C THR A 109 -2.41 -24.40 -10.11
N ASP A 110 -1.55 -24.14 -9.14
CA ASP A 110 -0.34 -23.31 -9.28
C ASP A 110 0.85 -24.18 -9.73
N THR A 111 1.28 -24.05 -10.98
CA THR A 111 2.55 -24.62 -11.47
C THR A 111 3.71 -23.77 -10.97
N PHE A 112 4.45 -24.31 -10.01
CA PHE A 112 5.64 -23.71 -9.43
C PHE A 112 6.80 -23.68 -10.43
N GLN A 113 6.99 -22.56 -11.13
CA GLN A 113 8.23 -22.22 -11.84
C GLN A 113 8.79 -20.92 -11.27
N GLY A 114 10.05 -21.01 -10.82
CA GLY A 114 10.77 -20.03 -9.99
C GLY A 114 10.49 -18.56 -10.31
N ASN A 115 9.81 -17.88 -9.39
CA ASN A 115 9.62 -16.45 -9.43
C ASN A 115 10.91 -15.73 -9.02
N THR A 116 11.58 -15.12 -10.00
CA THR A 116 12.48 -13.99 -9.75
C THR A 116 11.65 -12.85 -9.18
N VAL A 117 11.73 -12.60 -7.87
CA VAL A 117 11.12 -11.41 -7.26
C VAL A 117 11.78 -10.18 -7.88
N THR A 118 11.07 -9.49 -8.76
CA THR A 118 11.55 -8.28 -9.43
C THR A 118 11.65 -7.13 -8.42
N ARG A 119 12.88 -6.73 -8.10
CA ARG A 119 13.17 -5.64 -7.14
C ARG A 119 12.68 -4.29 -7.70
N GLY A 120 11.82 -3.58 -6.97
CA GLY A 120 11.35 -2.22 -7.30
C GLY A 120 9.97 -2.10 -7.94
N GLN A 121 9.14 -3.14 -7.83
CA GLN A 121 7.79 -3.19 -8.36
C GLN A 121 6.83 -2.25 -7.62
N VAL A 122 5.84 -1.67 -8.33
CA VAL A 122 4.72 -0.96 -7.68
C VAL A 122 3.70 -1.97 -7.17
N ARG A 123 3.68 -2.20 -5.86
CA ARG A 123 2.86 -3.22 -5.19
C ARG A 123 1.54 -2.67 -4.68
N LEU A 124 0.61 -2.34 -5.58
CA LEU A 124 -0.70 -1.76 -5.23
C LEU A 124 -1.46 -2.60 -4.19
N GLN A 125 -1.45 -3.92 -4.37
CA GLN A 125 -2.20 -4.90 -3.60
C GLN A 125 -1.88 -4.86 -2.11
N VAL A 126 -0.62 -4.59 -1.73
CA VAL A 126 -0.17 -4.57 -0.33
C VAL A 126 -0.94 -3.54 0.49
N GLY A 127 -1.39 -2.45 -0.13
CA GLY A 127 -2.18 -1.40 0.50
C GLY A 127 -3.67 -1.71 0.66
N LEU A 128 -4.17 -2.83 0.14
CA LEU A 128 -5.61 -3.17 0.14
C LEU A 128 -6.03 -3.88 1.45
N TYR A 129 -5.71 -3.27 2.58
CA TYR A 129 -5.85 -3.87 3.92
C TYR A 129 -7.25 -4.40 4.22
N ALA A 130 -8.30 -3.71 3.75
CA ALA A 130 -9.68 -4.11 3.97
C ALA A 130 -10.00 -5.49 3.37
N VAL A 131 -9.42 -5.84 2.22
CA VAL A 131 -9.65 -7.13 1.55
C VAL A 131 -9.11 -8.25 2.41
N TYR A 132 -7.84 -8.12 2.83
CA TYR A 132 -7.20 -9.12 3.69
C TYR A 132 -7.89 -9.22 5.06
N LEU A 133 -8.18 -8.09 5.71
CA LEU A 133 -8.77 -8.07 7.04
C LEU A 133 -10.16 -8.75 7.05
N LEU A 134 -10.98 -8.53 6.01
CA LEU A 134 -12.29 -9.18 5.92
C LEU A 134 -12.16 -10.70 5.84
N ASP A 135 -11.19 -11.23 5.07
CA ASP A 135 -10.90 -12.67 5.01
C ASP A 135 -10.43 -13.21 6.37
N TRP A 136 -9.56 -12.49 7.07
CA TRP A 136 -9.11 -12.90 8.40
C TRP A 136 -10.25 -12.92 9.44
N LEU A 137 -11.18 -11.96 9.35
CA LEU A 137 -12.34 -11.88 10.23
C LEU A 137 -13.39 -12.97 9.97
N THR A 138 -13.32 -13.72 8.87
CA THR A 138 -14.16 -14.92 8.68
C THR A 138 -13.68 -16.12 9.49
N VAL A 139 -12.44 -16.06 10.00
CA VAL A 139 -11.80 -17.18 10.71
C VAL A 139 -11.54 -16.84 12.18
N PHE A 140 -11.17 -15.59 12.48
CA PHE A 140 -10.80 -15.14 13.82
C PHE A 140 -11.72 -14.02 14.30
N ASN A 141 -11.97 -13.99 15.61
CA ASN A 141 -12.75 -12.93 16.22
C ASN A 141 -12.01 -11.59 16.18
N LYS A 142 -12.74 -10.48 16.07
CA LYS A 142 -12.16 -9.12 15.97
C LYS A 142 -11.26 -8.79 17.17
N GLU A 143 -11.58 -9.31 18.35
CA GLU A 143 -10.84 -9.09 19.60
C GLU A 143 -9.45 -9.75 19.59
N GLN A 144 -9.21 -10.69 18.67
CA GLN A 144 -7.90 -11.33 18.48
C GLN A 144 -6.99 -10.53 17.53
N PHE A 145 -7.40 -9.34 17.08
CA PHE A 145 -6.59 -8.45 16.27
C PHE A 145 -6.28 -7.16 17.02
N LEU A 146 -5.00 -6.79 17.02
CA LEU A 146 -4.56 -5.45 17.37
C LEU A 146 -4.12 -4.72 16.11
N ILE A 147 -4.93 -3.75 15.66
CA ILE A 147 -4.60 -2.91 14.51
C ILE A 147 -4.00 -1.60 15.04
N LEU A 148 -2.75 -1.31 14.65
CA LEU A 148 -2.02 -0.11 15.03
C LEU A 148 -1.60 0.69 13.79
N ARG A 149 -1.68 2.02 13.88
CA ARG A 149 -1.12 2.91 12.86
C ARG A 149 0.31 3.27 13.21
N LEU A 150 1.19 3.25 12.21
CA LEU A 150 2.59 3.59 12.41
C LEU A 150 2.78 5.06 12.78
N GLU A 151 1.88 5.93 12.32
CA GLU A 151 1.83 7.35 12.66
C GLU A 151 1.59 7.54 14.17
N ASP A 152 0.64 6.80 14.74
CA ASP A 152 0.35 6.83 16.18
C ASP A 152 1.50 6.25 17.01
N HIS A 153 2.15 5.22 16.49
CA HIS A 153 3.32 4.64 17.14
C HIS A 153 4.49 5.61 17.13
N ALA A 154 4.74 6.28 16.01
CA ALA A 154 5.83 7.25 15.89
C ALA A 154 5.58 8.51 16.74
N SER A 155 4.33 8.97 16.85
CA SER A 155 3.98 10.14 17.67
C SER A 155 3.93 9.80 19.16
N ASN A 156 3.54 8.58 19.53
CA ASN A 156 3.47 8.15 20.93
C ASN A 156 3.78 6.65 21.10
N VAL A 157 5.07 6.33 21.09
CA VAL A 157 5.59 4.97 21.30
C VAL A 157 5.12 4.40 22.64
N LYS A 158 5.12 5.21 23.71
CA LYS A 158 4.69 4.78 25.05
C LYS A 158 3.24 4.29 25.01
N TYR A 159 2.31 5.12 24.52
CA TYR A 159 0.89 4.78 24.46
C TYR A 159 0.62 3.53 23.64
N THR A 160 1.22 3.43 22.45
CA THR A 160 1.02 2.28 21.56
C THR A 160 1.63 1.00 22.11
N MET A 161 2.78 1.07 22.80
CA MET A 161 3.37 -0.10 23.47
C MET A 161 2.56 -0.57 24.67
N HIS A 162 1.91 0.33 25.43
CA HIS A 162 0.94 -0.06 26.45
C HIS A 162 -0.22 -0.86 25.86
N ARG A 163 -0.75 -0.44 24.70
CA ARG A 163 -1.79 -1.21 23.99
C ARG A 163 -1.32 -2.60 23.58
N VAL A 164 -0.07 -2.72 23.10
CA VAL A 164 0.54 -4.01 22.77
C VAL A 164 0.65 -4.91 24.01
N PHE A 165 1.15 -4.38 25.13
CA PHE A 165 1.31 -5.13 26.37
C PHE A 165 -0.02 -5.61 26.92
N GLN A 166 -1.04 -4.75 26.89
CA GLN A 166 -2.39 -5.10 27.29
C GLN A 166 -2.98 -6.19 26.40
N PHE A 167 -2.87 -6.06 25.07
CA PHE A 167 -3.38 -7.04 24.12
C PHE A 167 -2.72 -8.41 24.28
N LEU A 168 -1.40 -8.45 24.48
CA LEU A 168 -0.63 -9.68 24.69
C LEU A 168 -0.69 -10.19 26.14
N SER A 169 -1.39 -9.51 27.04
CA SER A 169 -1.50 -9.86 28.47
C SER A 169 -0.14 -10.00 29.18
N LEU A 170 0.80 -9.10 28.90
CA LEU A 170 2.18 -9.15 29.43
C LEU A 170 2.35 -8.46 30.80
N GLY A 171 1.27 -7.95 31.39
CA GLY A 171 1.31 -7.09 32.58
C GLY A 171 1.66 -5.62 32.24
N PRO A 172 1.74 -4.74 33.25
CA PRO A 172 2.02 -3.32 33.05
C PRO A 172 3.48 -3.08 32.62
N LEU A 173 3.67 -2.12 31.71
CA LEU A 173 4.99 -1.69 31.27
C LEU A 173 5.70 -0.90 32.38
N SER A 174 6.91 -1.30 32.76
CA SER A 174 7.71 -0.54 33.74
C SER A 174 8.36 0.70 33.12
N GLU A 175 8.67 1.72 33.94
CA GLU A 175 9.36 2.94 33.50
C GLU A 175 10.68 2.66 32.78
N LYS A 176 11.42 1.63 33.24
CA LYS A 176 12.68 1.22 32.61
C LYS A 176 12.45 0.66 31.20
N GLN A 177 11.40 -0.13 31.01
CA GLN A 177 11.04 -0.67 29.68
C GLN A 177 10.56 0.44 28.74
N GLU A 178 9.74 1.37 29.25
CA GLU A 178 9.30 2.56 28.49
C GLU A 178 10.49 3.38 27.99
N ALA A 179 11.47 3.63 28.85
CA ALA A 179 12.67 4.40 28.53
C ALA A 179 13.55 3.70 27.48
N LEU A 180 13.61 2.37 27.47
CA LEU A 180 14.37 1.61 26.48
C LEU A 180 13.70 1.66 25.10
N MET A 181 12.36 1.54 25.06
CA MET A 181 11.59 1.55 23.81
C MET A 181 11.64 2.92 23.13
N THR A 182 11.48 4.01 23.89
CA THR A 182 11.46 5.38 23.35
C THR A 182 12.84 5.86 22.85
N LYS A 183 13.94 5.26 23.32
CA LYS A 183 15.31 5.63 22.93
C LYS A 183 15.85 4.84 21.73
N SER A 184 15.13 3.82 21.27
CA SER A 184 15.59 2.96 20.18
C SER A 184 15.47 3.68 18.82
N PRO A 185 16.55 3.79 18.03
CA PRO A 185 16.50 4.46 16.73
C PRO A 185 15.73 3.63 15.70
N ALA A 186 15.13 4.29 14.72
CA ALA A 186 14.45 3.62 13.62
C ALA A 186 15.46 2.91 12.71
N SER A 187 15.34 1.58 12.57
CA SER A 187 16.26 0.76 11.76
C SER A 187 16.01 0.84 10.24
N ASN A 188 14.84 1.30 9.81
CA ASN A 188 14.40 1.31 8.41
C ASN A 188 14.23 2.72 7.84
N ALA A 189 15.19 3.61 8.12
CA ALA A 189 15.16 4.97 7.60
C ALA A 189 15.52 5.02 6.10
N ARG A 190 14.89 5.94 5.36
CA ARG A 190 15.18 6.18 3.94
C ARG A 190 16.64 6.63 3.75
N ARG A 191 17.30 6.05 2.75
CA ARG A 191 18.70 6.35 2.40
C ARG A 191 18.84 7.81 1.95
N PRO A 192 19.97 8.50 2.22
CA PRO A 192 20.15 9.90 1.86
C PRO A 192 19.93 10.20 0.37
N GLU A 193 20.45 9.35 -0.52
CA GLU A 193 20.29 9.47 -1.97
C GLU A 193 18.84 9.45 -2.42
N ASP A 194 18.00 8.66 -1.74
CA ASP A 194 16.58 8.61 -2.06
C ASP A 194 15.89 9.88 -1.60
N ARG A 195 16.30 10.52 -0.49
CA ARG A 195 15.66 11.75 0.02
C ARG A 195 15.73 12.91 -0.98
N ASN A 196 16.80 12.96 -1.77
CA ASN A 196 17.02 14.00 -2.78
C ASN A 196 16.08 13.91 -3.99
N LEU A 197 15.38 12.77 -4.19
CA LEU A 197 14.45 12.57 -5.30
C LEU A 197 13.12 13.33 -5.13
N GLY A 198 12.88 13.92 -3.96
CA GLY A 198 11.67 14.70 -3.69
C GLY A 198 10.39 13.85 -3.58
N PRO A 199 9.22 14.51 -3.51
CA PRO A 199 7.92 13.84 -3.46
C PRO A 199 7.53 13.26 -4.83
N MET A 200 6.58 12.33 -4.83
CA MET A 200 5.92 11.89 -6.08
C MET A 200 5.17 13.05 -6.73
N TRP A 201 4.86 12.94 -8.03
CA TRP A 201 4.06 13.95 -8.70
C TRP A 201 2.65 14.10 -8.06
N PRO A 202 2.11 15.34 -7.98
CA PRO A 202 0.76 15.59 -7.48
C PRO A 202 -0.33 14.82 -8.25
N VAL A 203 -0.12 14.58 -9.55
CA VAL A 203 -1.03 13.76 -10.36
C VAL A 203 -1.01 12.30 -9.92
N THR A 204 0.17 11.72 -9.69
CA THR A 204 0.32 10.36 -9.16
C THR A 204 -0.32 10.22 -7.79
N GLN A 205 -0.11 11.21 -6.91
CA GLN A 205 -0.73 11.21 -5.59
C GLN A 205 -2.26 11.21 -5.68
N ARG A 206 -2.86 11.97 -6.62
CA ARG A 206 -4.30 11.96 -6.85
C ARG A 206 -4.80 10.61 -7.38
N LEU A 207 -4.10 10.01 -8.36
CA LEU A 207 -4.45 8.69 -8.89
C LEU A 207 -4.48 7.63 -7.78
N LEU A 208 -3.43 7.57 -6.97
CA LEU A 208 -3.34 6.61 -5.86
C LEU A 208 -4.37 6.90 -4.77
N ARG A 209 -4.63 8.17 -4.44
CA ARG A 209 -5.67 8.54 -3.48
C ARG A 209 -7.05 8.09 -3.97
N ASP A 210 -7.36 8.31 -5.24
CA ASP A 210 -8.65 7.96 -5.81
C ASP A 210 -8.81 6.42 -5.89
N PHE A 211 -7.73 5.70 -6.20
CA PHE A 211 -7.68 4.23 -6.14
C PHE A 211 -7.88 3.69 -4.71
N TYR A 212 -7.09 4.16 -3.73
CA TYR A 212 -7.16 3.65 -2.35
C TYR A 212 -8.37 4.14 -1.56
N GLY A 213 -8.96 5.28 -1.94
CA GLY A 213 -10.07 5.94 -1.26
C GLY A 213 -11.23 5.01 -0.85
N PRO A 214 -11.85 4.24 -1.78
CA PRO A 214 -12.92 3.31 -1.43
C PRO A 214 -12.48 2.21 -0.46
N PHE A 215 -11.26 1.69 -0.58
CA PHE A 215 -10.72 0.65 0.31
C PHE A 215 -10.45 1.19 1.72
N ASN A 216 -9.97 2.43 1.82
CA ASN A 216 -9.75 3.12 3.09
C ASN A 216 -11.07 3.42 3.81
N ALA A 217 -12.09 3.85 3.05
CA ALA A 217 -13.44 4.02 3.58
C ALA A 217 -14.01 2.72 4.14
N ARG A 218 -13.82 1.61 3.42
CA ARG A 218 -14.23 0.28 3.89
C ARG A 218 -13.45 -0.15 5.13
N LEU A 219 -12.14 0.08 5.17
CA LEU A 219 -11.31 -0.23 6.33
C LEU A 219 -11.77 0.53 7.58
N ALA A 220 -11.99 1.84 7.46
CA ALA A 220 -12.50 2.67 8.54
C ALA A 220 -13.86 2.18 9.05
N GLN A 221 -14.75 1.74 8.15
CA GLN A 221 -16.02 1.15 8.52
C GLN A 221 -15.87 -0.17 9.29
N VAL A 222 -15.04 -1.10 8.81
CA VAL A 222 -14.81 -2.41 9.46
C VAL A 222 -14.19 -2.24 10.84
N LEU A 223 -13.26 -1.29 10.97
CA LEU A 223 -12.59 -1.01 12.23
C LEU A 223 -13.44 -0.15 13.18
N ALA A 224 -14.43 0.57 12.65
CA ALA A 224 -15.15 1.65 13.34
C ALA A 224 -14.19 2.76 13.81
N ASP A 225 -13.26 3.13 12.94
CA ASP A 225 -12.20 4.10 13.23
C ASP A 225 -11.92 4.99 11.99
N GLU A 226 -12.38 6.24 12.05
CA GLU A 226 -12.21 7.23 10.97
C GLU A 226 -10.75 7.63 10.73
N ALA A 227 -9.85 7.32 11.66
CA ALA A 227 -8.44 7.62 11.52
C ALA A 227 -7.79 6.82 10.36
N PHE A 228 -8.44 5.74 9.90
CA PHE A 228 -8.11 4.99 8.68
C PHE A 228 -8.70 5.57 7.39
N LEU A 229 -9.32 6.76 7.43
CA LEU A 229 -9.68 7.50 6.21
C LEU A 229 -8.51 8.33 5.68
N TRP A 230 -7.48 8.57 6.50
CA TRP A 230 -6.35 9.44 6.19
C TRP A 230 -6.79 10.83 5.66
N LYS A 231 -7.92 11.36 6.15
CA LYS A 231 -8.55 12.58 5.63
C LYS A 231 -7.85 13.88 6.03
N LYS A 232 -7.14 13.91 7.16
CA LYS A 232 -6.31 15.03 7.66
C LYS A 232 -5.81 14.72 9.08
N THR A 233 -4.61 15.18 9.39
CA THR A 233 -4.35 16.21 10.41
C THR A 233 -3.47 17.22 9.72
#